data_AF-A0A0F7IFP8-F1
#
_entry.id   AF-A0A0F7IFP8-F1
#
_cell.length_a   1.000
_cell.length_b   1.000
_cell.length_c   1.000
_cell.angle_alpha   90.00
_cell.angle_beta   90.00
_cell.angle_gamma   90.00
#
_symmetry.space_group_name_H-M   'P 1'
#
loop_
_entity.id
_entity.type
_entity.pdbx_description
1 polymer ?
#
loop_
_entity_poly.entity_id
_entity_poly.type
_entity_poly.pdbx_seq_one_letter_code
_entity_poly.pdbx_strand_id
1 'polypeptide(L)'
;MQAGEILLKAKELHGHICPNLALGVKASLIAMEKLGVSRAEDYTISEDVIAIVETNNCFSDGVQVATGCTFGNNSLVYHDIGKNAFTLVRRSGGQTGEL
;
A
#
# COMPACT_ATOMS: atom_id res chain seq x y z
N MET A 1 -14.08 -2.93 -0.86
CA MET A 1 -14.30 -1.50 -1.20
C MET A 1 -14.11 -1.32 -2.69
N GLN A 2 -14.94 -0.47 -3.31
CA GLN A 2 -14.78 -0.13 -4.72
C GLN A 2 -13.63 0.87 -4.91
N ALA A 3 -13.02 0.91 -6.10
CA ALA A 3 -11.88 1.79 -6.39
C ALA A 3 -12.17 3.28 -6.13
N GLY A 4 -13.40 3.73 -6.40
CA GLY A 4 -13.83 5.11 -6.14
C GLY A 4 -13.84 5.48 -4.65
N GLU A 5 -14.31 4.58 -3.78
CA GLU A 5 -14.33 4.80 -2.33
C GLU A 5 -12.90 4.93 -1.76
N ILE A 6 -11.99 4.10 -2.26
CA ILE A 6 -10.58 4.14 -1.84
C ILE A 6 -9.92 5.44 -2.27
N LEU A 7 -10.21 5.93 -3.48
CA LEU A 7 -9.70 7.21 -3.95
C LEU A 7 -10.22 8.39 -3.12
N LEU A 8 -11.48 8.35 -2.69
CA LEU A 8 -12.05 9.38 -1.81
C LEU A 8 -11.39 9.37 -0.43
N LYS A 9 -11.16 8.19 0.17
CA LYS A 9 -10.37 8.07 1.40
C LYS A 9 -8.93 8.56 1.23
N ALA A 10 -8.32 8.27 0.08
CA ALA A 10 -6.98 8.73 -0.24
C ALA A 10 -6.93 10.27 -0.32
N LYS A 11 -7.98 10.89 -0.89
CA LYS A 11 -8.16 12.35 -0.88
C LYS A 11 -8.29 12.90 0.54
N GLU A 12 -9.03 12.25 1.44
CA GLU A 12 -9.18 12.73 2.82
C GLU A 12 -7.84 12.79 3.55
N LEU A 13 -6.96 11.81 3.34
CA LEU A 13 -5.60 11.82 3.89
C LEU A 13 -4.69 12.83 3.18
N HIS A 14 -4.69 12.84 1.85
CA HIS A 14 -3.76 13.61 1.02
C HIS A 14 -4.16 15.09 0.84
N GLY A 15 -5.43 15.42 1.04
CA GLY A 15 -6.02 16.76 0.89
C GLY A 15 -6.60 17.09 -0.49
N HIS A 16 -6.25 16.36 -1.54
CA HIS A 16 -6.80 16.56 -2.88
C HIS A 16 -6.67 15.31 -3.76
N ILE A 17 -7.27 15.31 -4.95
CA ILE A 17 -7.04 14.27 -5.96
C ILE A 17 -6.05 14.81 -6.98
N CYS A 18 -4.91 14.14 -7.12
CA CYS A 18 -3.95 14.39 -8.20
C CYS A 18 -3.67 13.09 -8.98
N PRO A 19 -3.05 13.20 -10.18
CA PRO A 19 -2.76 12.02 -11.00
C PRO A 19 -1.93 10.96 -10.28
N ASN A 20 -0.93 11.36 -9.48
CA ASN A 20 -0.07 10.42 -8.75
C ASN A 20 -0.81 9.69 -7.63
N LEU A 21 -1.72 10.36 -6.92
CA LEU A 21 -2.56 9.72 -5.90
C LEU A 21 -3.46 8.64 -6.53
N ALA A 22 -4.14 8.98 -7.63
CA ALA A 22 -4.99 8.05 -8.36
C ALA A 22 -4.18 6.88 -8.95
N LEU A 23 -2.96 7.14 -9.42
CA LEU A 23 -2.05 6.13 -9.93
C LEU A 23 -1.61 5.17 -8.81
N GLY A 24 -1.28 5.68 -7.62
CA GLY A 24 -0.95 4.87 -6.44
C GLY A 24 -2.09 3.92 -6.08
N VAL A 25 -3.31 4.45 -5.97
CA VAL A 25 -4.50 3.63 -5.69
C VAL A 25 -4.70 2.54 -6.73
N LYS A 26 -4.63 2.89 -8.02
CA LYS A 26 -4.82 1.92 -9.11
C LYS A 26 -3.74 0.84 -9.12
N ALA A 27 -2.47 1.23 -8.97
CA ALA A 27 -1.36 0.30 -8.94
C ALA A 27 -1.48 -0.69 -7.77
N SER A 28 -1.89 -0.21 -6.60
CA SER A 28 -2.14 -1.05 -5.43
C SER A 28 -3.26 -2.05 -5.63
N LEU A 29 -4.39 -1.65 -6.20
CA LEU A 29 -5.49 -2.58 -6.45
C LEU A 29 -5.08 -3.72 -7.39
N ILE A 30 -4.35 -3.39 -8.47
CA ILE A 30 -3.81 -4.39 -9.41
C ILE A 30 -2.82 -5.32 -8.71
N ALA A 31 -1.92 -4.78 -7.87
CA ALA A 31 -0.94 -5.60 -7.15
C ALA A 31 -1.61 -6.54 -6.13
N MET A 32 -2.60 -6.04 -5.40
CA MET A 32 -3.36 -6.82 -4.42
C MET A 32 -4.14 -7.95 -5.08
N GLU A 33 -4.79 -7.67 -6.21
CA GLU A 33 -5.47 -8.69 -7.03
C GLU A 33 -4.49 -9.77 -7.49
N LYS A 34 -3.33 -9.36 -8.05
CA LYS A 34 -2.28 -10.30 -8.50
C LYS A 34 -1.69 -11.14 -7.38
N LEU A 35 -1.56 -10.59 -6.18
CA LEU A 35 -1.01 -11.28 -5.02
C LEU A 35 -2.07 -12.12 -4.27
N GLY A 36 -3.35 -11.98 -4.62
CA GLY A 36 -4.45 -12.66 -3.93
C GLY A 36 -4.58 -12.20 -2.48
N VAL A 37 -4.45 -10.90 -2.23
CA VAL A 37 -4.66 -10.27 -0.91
C VAL A 37 -5.84 -9.31 -0.97
N SER A 38 -6.59 -9.22 0.12
CA SER A 38 -7.61 -8.21 0.34
C SER A 38 -7.34 -7.48 1.65
N ARG A 39 -7.91 -6.29 1.81
CA ARG A 39 -7.91 -5.63 3.13
C ARG A 39 -8.75 -6.45 4.11
N ALA A 40 -8.31 -6.53 5.36
CA ALA A 40 -9.14 -7.07 6.44
C ALA A 40 -10.26 -6.09 6.79
N GLU A 41 -11.29 -6.58 7.48
CA GLU A 41 -12.50 -5.82 7.84
C GLU A 41 -12.18 -4.57 8.69
N ASP A 42 -11.10 -4.62 9.48
CA ASP A 42 -10.67 -3.54 10.38
C ASP A 42 -9.76 -2.49 9.73
N TYR A 43 -9.81 -2.33 8.41
CA TYR A 43 -8.97 -1.42 7.62
C TYR A 43 -7.46 -1.68 7.66
N THR A 44 -7.01 -2.65 8.45
CA THR A 44 -5.62 -3.13 8.51
C THR A 44 -5.41 -4.21 7.44
N ILE A 45 -4.19 -4.36 6.95
CA ILE A 45 -3.82 -5.55 6.19
C ILE A 45 -3.24 -6.59 7.14
N SER A 46 -3.28 -7.87 6.76
CA SER A 46 -2.59 -8.91 7.51
C SER A 46 -1.11 -8.51 7.72
N GLU A 47 -0.57 -8.71 8.93
CA GLU A 47 0.81 -8.34 9.30
C GLU A 47 1.88 -9.02 8.43
N ASP A 48 1.46 -9.99 7.61
CA ASP A 48 2.28 -10.65 6.61
C ASP A 48 2.42 -9.86 5.31
N VAL A 49 1.71 -8.75 5.06
CA VAL A 49 1.89 -7.97 3.82
C VAL A 49 2.75 -6.74 4.05
N ILE A 50 3.72 -6.53 3.15
CA ILE A 50 4.60 -5.35 3.13
C ILE A 50 4.49 -4.64 1.79
N ALA A 51 4.43 -3.31 1.82
CA ALA A 51 4.64 -2.45 0.65
C ALA A 51 6.02 -1.77 0.72
N ILE A 52 6.83 -1.90 -0.32
CA ILE A 52 8.09 -1.17 -0.48
C ILE A 52 7.85 -0.08 -1.51
N VAL A 53 7.85 1.20 -1.11
CA VAL A 53 7.62 2.34 -2.02
C VAL A 53 8.94 2.96 -2.47
N GLU A 54 9.03 3.29 -3.76
CA GLU A 54 10.25 3.78 -4.41
C GLU A 54 10.28 5.31 -4.64
N THR A 55 9.34 6.03 -4.03
CA THR A 55 9.12 7.48 -4.18
C THR A 55 8.49 8.10 -2.92
N ASN A 56 8.65 9.41 -2.74
CA ASN A 56 8.05 10.21 -1.66
C ASN A 56 6.95 11.18 -2.10
N ASN A 57 6.45 11.07 -3.34
CA ASN A 57 5.36 11.94 -3.80
C ASN A 57 3.97 11.34 -3.52
N CYS A 58 2.91 12.00 -3.96
CA CYS A 58 1.51 11.63 -3.72
C CYS A 58 1.13 10.18 -4.07
N PHE A 59 1.94 9.50 -4.90
CA PHE A 59 1.80 8.08 -5.17
C PHE A 59 1.86 7.22 -3.91
N SER A 60 2.75 7.55 -2.97
CA SER A 60 2.94 6.79 -1.72
C SER A 60 1.69 6.84 -0.83
N ASP A 61 0.98 7.97 -0.76
CA ASP A 61 -0.29 8.08 -0.03
C ASP A 61 -1.37 7.19 -0.65
N GLY A 62 -1.41 7.11 -1.99
CA GLY A 62 -2.30 6.20 -2.71
C GLY A 62 -2.01 4.74 -2.37
N VAL A 63 -0.71 4.37 -2.29
CA VAL A 63 -0.28 3.03 -1.87
C VAL A 63 -0.71 2.75 -0.44
N GLN A 64 -0.44 3.67 0.49
CA GLN A 64 -0.79 3.51 1.90
C GLN A 64 -2.28 3.27 2.07
N VAL A 65 -3.09 4.14 1.47
CA VAL A 65 -4.54 4.04 1.63
C VAL A 65 -5.10 2.85 0.90
N ALA A 66 -4.62 2.46 -0.28
CA ALA A 66 -5.19 1.32 -0.99
C ALA A 66 -4.80 -0.02 -0.37
N THR A 67 -3.53 -0.19 0.02
CA THR A 67 -3.02 -1.46 0.58
C THR A 67 -3.32 -1.61 2.07
N GLY A 68 -3.46 -0.50 2.81
CA GLY A 68 -3.41 -0.52 4.27
C GLY A 68 -2.01 -0.69 4.83
N CYS A 69 -0.97 -0.75 3.98
CA CYS A 69 0.41 -0.76 4.41
C CYS A 69 0.86 0.66 4.75
N THR A 70 1.14 0.95 6.01
CA THR A 70 1.49 2.31 6.45
C THR A 70 2.81 2.32 7.21
N PHE A 71 3.40 3.51 7.36
CA PHE A 71 4.53 3.66 8.28
C PHE A 71 4.13 3.29 9.72
N GLY A 72 2.92 3.66 10.14
CA GLY A 72 2.45 3.50 11.52
C GLY A 72 2.22 2.04 11.97
N ASN A 73 1.93 1.14 11.03
CA ASN A 73 1.75 -0.29 11.31
C ASN A 73 2.92 -1.16 10.81
N ASN A 74 4.10 -0.54 10.59
CA ASN A 74 5.35 -1.24 10.27
C ASN A 74 5.30 -2.17 9.03
N SER A 75 4.43 -1.84 8.07
CA SER A 75 4.23 -2.62 6.84
C SER A 75 4.56 -1.83 5.58
N LEU A 76 4.97 -0.57 5.71
CA LEU A 76 5.52 0.22 4.61
C LEU A 76 7.02 0.44 4.80
N VAL A 77 7.80 0.03 3.80
CA VAL A 77 9.24 0.32 3.69
C VAL A 77 9.41 1.44 2.67
N TYR A 78 10.08 2.50 3.08
CA TYR A 78 10.43 3.61 2.21
C TYR A 78 11.83 3.41 1.64
N HIS A 79 11.94 3.25 0.33
CA HIS A 79 13.19 3.03 -0.39
C HIS A 79 13.24 3.94 -1.63
N ASP A 80 13.36 5.24 -1.40
CA ASP A 80 13.29 6.24 -2.47
C ASP A 80 14.48 6.14 -3.43
N ILE A 81 14.17 5.72 -4.64
CA ILE A 81 15.09 5.68 -5.79
C ILE A 81 14.55 6.53 -6.95
N GLY A 82 13.61 7.43 -6.67
CA GLY A 82 13.02 8.35 -7.64
C GLY A 82 12.05 7.72 -8.64
N LYS A 83 11.53 6.52 -8.36
CA LYS A 83 10.61 5.80 -9.27
C LYS A 83 9.19 5.79 -8.71
N ASN A 84 8.21 6.13 -9.54
CA ASN A 84 6.78 5.98 -9.22
C ASN A 84 6.37 4.50 -9.29
N ALA A 85 6.91 3.70 -8.38
CA ALA A 85 6.74 2.27 -8.28
C ALA A 85 6.66 1.85 -6.82
N PHE A 86 6.11 0.66 -6.60
CA PHE A 86 6.18 -0.02 -5.32
C PHE A 86 6.15 -1.53 -5.55
N THR A 87 6.65 -2.27 -4.58
CA THR A 87 6.58 -3.74 -4.53
C THR A 87 5.64 -4.15 -3.41
N LEU A 88 4.69 -5.04 -3.69
CA LEU A 88 3.84 -5.66 -2.68
C LEU A 88 4.29 -7.11 -2.45
N VAL A 89 4.55 -7.48 -1.20
CA VAL A 89 5.06 -8.81 -0.84
C VAL A 89 4.23 -9.39 0.28
N ARG A 90 3.94 -10.70 0.21
CA ARG A 90 3.44 -11.48 1.34
C ARG A 90 4.62 -12.21 1.99
N ARG A 91 4.89 -11.95 3.26
CA ARG A 91 5.81 -12.70 4.12
C ARG A 91 5.31 -14.14 4.14
N SER A 92 6.08 -15.07 3.56
CA SER A 92 5.92 -16.48 3.91
C SER A 92 6.26 -16.58 5.39
N GLY A 93 5.38 -17.15 6.21
CA GLY A 93 5.66 -17.45 7.62
C GLY A 93 6.89 -18.35 7.71
N GLY A 94 8.08 -17.75 7.79
CA GLY A 94 9.29 -18.46 8.14
C GLY A 94 9.13 -18.84 9.60
N GLN A 95 9.26 -20.13 9.90
CA GLN A 95 9.48 -20.56 11.27
C GLN A 95 10.72 -19.82 11.79
N THR A 96 10.51 -18.78 12.57
CA THR A 96 11.57 -18.11 13.32
C THR A 96 11.92 -19.02 14.50
N GLY A 97 12.91 -19.88 14.31
CA GLY A 97 13.75 -20.33 15.40
C GLY A 97 14.81 -19.27 15.67
N GLU A 98 15.01 -18.93 16.94
CA GLU A 98 16.20 -18.20 17.37
C GLU A 98 17.45 -18.99 16.95
N LEU A 99 18.41 -18.33 16.29
CA LEU A 99 19.78 -18.82 16.12
C LEU A 99 20.67 -18.19 17.19
#